data_AF-A0A395D9K2-F1
#
_entry.id   AF-A0A395D9K2-F1
#
_cell.length_a   1.000
_cell.length_b   1.000
_cell.length_c   1.000
_cell.angle_alpha   90.00
_cell.angle_beta   90.00
_cell.angle_gamma   90.00
#
_symmetry.space_group_name_H-M   'P 1'
#
loop_
_entity.id
_entity.type
_entity.pdbx_description
1 polymer ?
#
loop_
_entity_poly.entity_id
_entity_poly.type
_entity_poly.pdbx_seq_one_letter_code
_entity_poly.pdbx_strand_id
1 'polypeptide(L)'
;MEKTFDPATIEARMRELWEEAGAFRAGRPERANAEPYSIVIPPPNVTGSLHMGHALNNTLQDILARFERMRGKDVLWQPGTDHA
;
A
#
# COMPACT_ATOMS: atom_id res chain seq x y z
N MET A 1 -12.35 20.17 16.25
CA MET A 1 -11.28 19.16 16.16
C MET A 1 -10.99 18.70 17.59
N GLU A 2 -10.89 17.41 17.85
CA GLU A 2 -10.47 16.93 19.17
C GLU A 2 -9.07 17.47 19.51
N LYS A 3 -8.82 17.72 20.79
CA LYS A 3 -7.55 18.29 21.27
C LYS A 3 -6.43 17.25 21.35
N THR A 4 -6.76 15.97 21.37
CA THR A 4 -5.81 14.85 21.50
C THR A 4 -5.94 13.95 20.28
N PHE A 5 -4.79 13.59 19.70
CA PHE A 5 -4.72 12.63 18.60
C PHE A 5 -4.86 11.21 19.15
N ASP A 6 -5.88 10.48 18.71
CA ASP A 6 -6.06 9.05 18.97
C ASP A 6 -5.75 8.25 17.69
N PRO A 7 -4.56 7.61 17.59
CA PRO A 7 -4.18 6.84 16.41
C PRO A 7 -5.13 5.68 16.14
N ALA A 8 -5.61 4.98 17.17
CA ALA A 8 -6.36 3.74 17.00
C ALA A 8 -7.69 3.99 16.28
N THR A 9 -8.42 5.01 16.71
CA THR A 9 -9.68 5.41 16.08
C THR A 9 -9.46 5.96 14.68
N ILE A 10 -8.41 6.77 14.48
CA ILE A 10 -8.14 7.40 13.18
C ILE A 10 -7.70 6.37 12.15
N GLU A 11 -6.77 5.49 12.49
CA GLU A 11 -6.25 4.45 11.60
C GLU A 11 -7.35 3.47 11.18
N ALA A 12 -8.23 3.07 12.11
CA ALA A 12 -9.36 2.20 11.80
C ALA A 12 -10.29 2.85 10.76
N ARG A 13 -10.72 4.09 11.01
CA ARG A 13 -11.58 4.84 10.09
C ARG A 13 -10.91 5.10 8.74
N MET A 14 -9.62 5.46 8.71
CA MET A 14 -8.91 5.72 7.45
C MET A 14 -8.75 4.46 6.61
N ARG A 15 -8.48 3.31 7.24
CA ARG A 15 -8.40 2.02 6.54
C ARG A 15 -9.72 1.69 5.84
N GLU A 16 -10.85 1.78 6.55
CA GLU A 16 -12.19 1.54 5.98
C GLU A 16 -12.46 2.46 4.77
N LEU A 17 -12.21 3.76 4.92
CA LEU A 17 -12.40 4.73 3.83
C LEU A 17 -11.56 4.40 2.59
N TRP A 18 -10.32 3.97 2.77
CA TRP A 18 -9.46 3.59 1.64
C TRP A 18 -9.87 2.27 0.99
N GLU A 19 -10.34 1.30 1.78
CA GLU A 19 -10.87 0.04 1.26
C GLU A 19 -12.15 0.25 0.45
N GLU A 20 -13.11 1.00 1.00
CA GLU A 20 -14.37 1.35 0.32
C GLU A 20 -14.14 2.12 -0.99
N ALA A 21 -13.20 3.07 -0.99
CA ALA A 21 -12.83 3.81 -2.18
C ALA A 21 -11.99 2.99 -3.18
N GLY A 22 -11.61 1.76 -2.82
CA GLY A 22 -10.66 0.93 -3.55
C GLY A 22 -9.32 1.63 -3.78
N ALA A 23 -8.89 2.52 -2.88
CA ALA A 23 -7.84 3.53 -3.09
C ALA A 23 -6.49 2.97 -3.55
N PHE A 24 -6.25 1.68 -3.29
CA PHE A 24 -5.02 0.98 -3.65
C PHE A 24 -5.09 0.21 -4.97
N ARG A 25 -6.27 0.13 -5.61
CA ARG A 25 -6.51 -0.63 -6.84
C ARG A 25 -5.72 -0.06 -8.02
N ALA A 26 -4.91 -0.92 -8.64
CA ALA A 26 -4.29 -0.70 -9.95
C ALA A 26 -5.26 -1.04 -11.09
N GLY A 27 -4.95 -0.63 -12.32
CA GLY A 27 -5.72 -0.99 -13.52
C GLY A 27 -7.10 -0.35 -13.56
N ARG A 28 -7.23 0.86 -13.00
CA ARG A 28 -8.50 1.58 -13.02
C ARG A 28 -8.77 2.15 -14.42
N PRO A 29 -10.03 2.15 -14.93
CA PRO A 29 -10.35 2.68 -16.26
C PRO A 29 -9.87 4.12 -16.49
N GLU A 30 -9.96 4.98 -15.46
CA GLU A 30 -9.49 6.36 -15.51
C GLU A 30 -7.95 6.50 -15.62
N ARG A 31 -7.20 5.41 -15.42
CA ARG A 31 -5.74 5.31 -15.54
C ARG A 31 -5.29 4.46 -16.74
N ALA A 32 -6.20 4.09 -17.66
CA ALA A 32 -5.87 3.18 -18.77
C ALA A 32 -4.69 3.63 -19.66
N ASN A 33 -4.45 4.95 -19.76
CA ASN A 33 -3.33 5.53 -20.51
C ASN A 33 -2.21 6.09 -19.61
N ALA A 34 -2.25 5.83 -18.30
CA ALA A 34 -1.21 6.29 -17.39
C ALA A 34 0.05 5.42 -17.52
N GLU A 35 1.20 6.02 -17.21
CA GLU A 35 2.45 5.27 -17.11
C GLU A 35 2.35 4.24 -15.98
N PRO A 36 2.66 2.95 -16.21
CA PRO A 36 2.63 1.94 -15.16
C PRO A 36 3.83 2.08 -14.21
N TYR A 37 3.60 1.80 -12.94
CA TYR A 37 4.65 1.70 -11.92
C TYR A 37 4.37 0.52 -11.00
N SER A 38 5.33 -0.37 -10.82
CA SER A 38 5.12 -1.59 -10.03
C SER A 38 6.23 -1.84 -9.02
N ILE A 39 5.84 -2.22 -7.81
CA ILE A 39 6.73 -2.77 -6.78
C ILE A 39 6.23 -4.17 -6.45
N VAL A 40 7.09 -5.18 -6.64
CA VAL A 40 6.82 -6.56 -6.22
C VAL A 40 7.50 -6.78 -4.89
N ILE A 41 6.73 -7.14 -3.87
CA ILE A 41 7.31 -7.65 -2.61
C ILE A 41 7.63 -9.11 -2.88
N PRO A 42 8.91 -9.53 -2.87
CA PRO A 42 9.24 -10.94 -3.03
C PRO A 42 8.50 -11.75 -1.96
N PRO A 43 8.09 -13.00 -2.25
CA PRO A 43 7.40 -13.84 -1.28
C PRO A 43 8.16 -13.81 0.05
N PRO A 44 7.47 -13.51 1.17
CA PRO A 44 8.14 -13.56 2.45
C PRO A 44 8.70 -14.97 2.63
N ASN A 45 9.94 -15.10 3.09
CA ASN A 45 10.36 -16.34 3.72
C ASN A 45 9.47 -16.47 4.97
N VAL A 46 8.38 -17.24 4.88
CA VAL A 46 7.39 -17.45 5.96
C VAL A 46 8.02 -18.34 7.04
N THR A 47 9.06 -17.85 7.70
CA THR A 47 9.77 -18.57 8.76
C THR A 47 9.55 -17.96 10.15
N GLY A 48 8.76 -16.88 10.30
CA GLY A 48 8.49 -16.28 11.60
C GLY A 48 7.56 -15.04 11.59
N SER A 49 7.51 -14.35 12.73
CA SER A 49 6.71 -13.13 12.96
C SER A 49 7.26 -11.90 12.23
N LEU A 50 6.39 -10.93 11.94
CA LEU A 50 6.81 -9.61 11.47
C LEU A 50 7.71 -8.91 12.51
N HIS A 51 8.69 -8.15 12.02
CA HIS A 51 9.68 -7.45 12.85
C HIS A 51 9.98 -6.08 12.25
N MET A 52 10.71 -5.23 12.98
CA MET A 52 10.98 -3.84 12.55
C MET A 52 11.60 -3.72 11.15
N GLY A 53 12.43 -4.69 10.73
CA GLY A 53 12.93 -4.73 9.34
C GLY A 53 11.83 -4.84 8.28
N HIS A 54 10.77 -5.62 8.54
CA HIS A 54 9.60 -5.70 7.67
C HIS A 54 8.84 -4.38 7.64
N ALA A 55 8.64 -3.76 8.82
CA ALA A 55 7.97 -2.47 8.91
C ALA A 55 8.71 -1.41 8.08
N LEU A 56 10.03 -1.27 8.28
CA LEU A 56 10.85 -0.32 7.52
C LEU A 56 10.76 -0.54 6.00
N ASN A 57 10.99 -1.78 5.56
CA ASN A 57 10.98 -2.11 4.13
C ASN A 57 9.61 -1.83 3.49
N ASN A 58 8.52 -2.26 4.13
CA ASN A 58 7.18 -2.06 3.59
C ASN A 58 6.76 -0.59 3.64
N THR A 59 7.15 0.16 4.67
CA THR A 59 6.87 1.61 4.74
C THR A 59 7.55 2.38 3.62
N LEU A 60 8.81 2.09 3.30
CA LEU A 60 9.51 2.75 2.18
C LEU A 60 8.82 2.46 0.84
N GLN A 61 8.39 1.22 0.62
CA GLN A 61 7.65 0.85 -0.59
C GLN A 61 6.26 1.52 -0.65
N ASP A 62 5.53 1.58 0.45
CA ASP A 62 4.23 2.26 0.53
C ASP A 62 4.35 3.76 0.23
N ILE A 63 5.41 4.42 0.73
CA ILE A 63 5.71 5.83 0.43
C ILE A 63 5.89 6.02 -1.09
N LEU A 64 6.71 5.18 -1.73
CA LEU A 64 6.95 5.25 -3.18
C LEU A 64 5.66 4.99 -3.98
N ALA A 65 4.89 3.97 -3.60
CA ALA A 65 3.63 3.63 -4.24
C ALA A 65 2.62 4.79 -4.17
N ARG A 66 2.48 5.42 -3.00
CA ARG A 66 1.61 6.59 -2.81
C ARG A 66 2.09 7.80 -3.61
N PHE A 67 3.40 8.07 -3.56
CA PHE A 67 4.01 9.19 -4.27
C PHE A 67 3.80 9.08 -5.78
N GLU A 68 4.08 7.94 -6.39
CA GLU A 68 3.91 7.73 -7.84
C GLU A 68 2.42 7.72 -8.24
N ARG A 69 1.52 7.21 -7.38
CA ARG A 69 0.07 7.30 -7.62
C ARG A 69 -0.40 8.76 -7.61
N MET A 70 0.13 9.59 -6.72
CA MET A 70 -0.15 11.03 -6.68
C MET A 70 0.42 11.78 -7.89
N ARG A 71 1.53 11.30 -8.48
CA ARG A 71 2.08 11.80 -9.75
C ARG A 71 1.29 11.33 -10.97
N GLY A 72 0.27 10.51 -10.77
CA GLY A 72 -0.70 10.13 -11.78
C GLY A 72 -0.42 8.80 -12.49
N LYS A 73 0.57 8.03 -12.03
CA LYS A 73 0.88 6.70 -12.56
C LYS A 73 -0.16 5.66 -12.15
N ASP A 74 -0.27 4.58 -12.93
CA ASP A 74 -1.03 3.39 -12.54
C ASP A 74 -0.14 2.47 -11.69
N VAL A 75 -0.41 2.41 -10.39
CA VAL A 75 0.51 1.82 -9.41
C VAL A 75 0.03 0.46 -8.92
N LEU A 76 0.83 -0.58 -9.19
CA LEU A 76 0.68 -1.93 -8.64
C LEU A 76 1.71 -2.18 -7.54
N TRP A 77 1.26 -2.33 -6.29
CA TRP A 77 2.09 -2.78 -5.18
C TRP A 77 1.62 -4.17 -4.77
N GLN A 78 2.33 -5.20 -5.24
CA GLN A 78 1.87 -6.59 -5.20
C GLN A 78 2.71 -7.43 -4.25
N PRO A 79 2.11 -8.02 -3.20
CA PRO A 79 2.75 -9.09 -2.45
C PRO A 79 2.90 -10.33 -3.34
N GLY A 80 4.11 -10.87 -3.40
CA GLY A 80 4.41 -12.15 -4.01
C GLY A 80 3.93 -13.30 -3.12
N THR A 81 3.53 -14.39 -3.76
CA THR A 81 3.31 -15.68 -3.10
C THR A 81 4.17 -16.69 -3.84
N ASP A 82 4.99 -17.47 -3.11
CA ASP A 82 5.71 -18.60 -3.69
C ASP A 82 4.81 -19.82 -3.51
N HIS A 83 4.06 -20.15 -4.55
CA HIS A 83 3.33 -21.40 -4.64
C HIS A 83 4.02 -22.23 -5.73
N ALA A 84 4.90 -23.14 -5.31
CA ALA A 84 5.33 -24.26 -6.13
C ALA A 84 4.21 -25.30 -6.24
#